data_AF-A0A7R9QR51-F1
#
_entry.id   AF-A0A7R9QR51-F1
#
_cell.length_a   1.000
_cell.length_b   1.000
_cell.length_c   1.000
_cell.angle_alpha   90.00
_cell.angle_beta   90.00
_cell.angle_gamma   90.00
#
_symmetry.space_group_name_H-M   'P 1'
#
loop_
_entity.id
_entity.type
_entity.pdbx_description
1 polymer ?
#
loop_
_entity_poly.entity_id
_entity_poly.type
_entity_poly.pdbx_seq_one_letter_code
_entity_poly.pdbx_strand_id
1 'polypeptide(L)'
;MLRKTILSQVCAKGIRSFSTTPEVRSKVAVLGASGGIGQPLSLLLKHSPLVSQLSLYDIAHTPGVAADLSHINTRAKVTGYVGPDQLKQALE
;
A
#
# COMPACT_ATOMS: atom_id res chain seq x y z
N MET A 1 -3.51 16.29 64.71
CA MET A 1 -2.24 15.87 64.07
C MET A 1 -2.50 15.81 62.56
N LEU A 2 -2.59 16.96 61.87
CA LEU A 2 -1.51 17.64 61.12
C LEU A 2 -1.17 16.82 59.85
N ARG A 3 -1.42 17.22 58.58
CA ARG A 3 -1.45 18.55 57.93
C ARG A 3 -2.24 18.50 56.60
N LYS A 4 -2.98 19.57 56.29
CA LYS A 4 -3.30 20.01 54.92
C LYS A 4 -2.13 20.86 54.36
N THR A 5 -2.05 20.94 53.02
CA THR A 5 -1.44 22.00 52.19
C THR A 5 0.05 21.86 51.79
N ILE A 6 0.34 21.84 50.48
CA ILE A 6 1.18 22.82 49.72
C ILE A 6 1.59 22.27 48.32
N LEU A 7 1.15 23.01 47.28
CA LEU A 7 1.74 23.32 45.96
C LEU A 7 2.37 22.26 45.01
N SER A 8 1.82 22.24 43.80
CA SER A 8 2.51 22.42 42.50
C SER A 8 3.80 21.64 42.21
N GLN A 9 3.68 20.61 41.37
CA GLN A 9 4.68 20.36 40.32
C GLN A 9 3.99 20.24 38.96
N VAL A 10 4.06 21.32 38.20
CA VAL A 10 4.07 21.28 36.73
C VAL A 10 5.28 20.46 36.29
N CYS A 11 5.06 19.33 35.62
CA CYS A 11 6.04 18.75 34.70
C CYS A 11 5.28 18.12 33.53
N ALA A 12 5.07 18.92 32.49
CA ALA A 12 4.65 18.45 31.18
C ALA A 12 5.74 17.49 30.62
N LYS A 13 5.48 16.19 30.61
CA LYS A 13 6.29 15.20 29.89
C LYS A 13 5.41 14.23 29.11
N GLY A 14 5.08 14.67 27.89
CA GLY A 14 4.83 13.85 26.71
C GLY A 14 3.58 12.96 26.76
N ILE A 15 2.43 13.50 26.34
CA ILE A 15 1.37 12.68 25.75
C ILE A 15 1.99 12.05 24.49
N ARG A 16 2.50 10.82 24.58
CA ARG A 16 2.85 10.05 23.38
C ARG A 16 1.52 9.72 22.70
N SER A 17 1.14 10.56 21.75
CA SER A 17 0.08 10.25 20.80
C SER A 17 0.57 9.10 19.93
N PHE A 18 0.25 7.87 20.33
CA PHE A 18 0.36 6.71 19.45
C PHE A 18 -0.78 6.80 18.43
N SER A 19 -0.55 7.57 17.36
CA SER A 19 -1.44 7.58 16.22
C SER A 19 -1.15 6.34 15.37
N THR A 20 -2.02 5.33 15.42
CA THR A 20 -2.02 4.27 14.41
C THR A 20 -2.76 4.81 13.18
N THR A 21 -2.03 5.22 12.14
CA THR A 21 -2.68 5.37 10.83
C THR A 21 -3.29 4.01 10.45
N PRO A 22 -4.54 3.93 9.96
CA PRO A 22 -5.09 2.67 9.49
C PRO A 22 -4.15 2.07 8.44
N GLU A 23 -3.59 0.91 8.75
CA GLU A 23 -2.75 0.14 7.85
C GLU A 23 -3.64 -0.39 6.72
N VAL A 24 -3.69 0.32 5.61
CA VAL A 24 -4.31 -0.19 4.39
C VAL A 24 -3.48 -1.37 3.91
N ARG A 25 -4.04 -2.58 4.01
CA ARG A 25 -3.40 -3.86 3.63
C ARG A 25 -4.06 -4.51 2.41
N SER A 26 -4.80 -3.75 1.62
CA SER A 26 -5.47 -4.29 0.44
C SER A 26 -4.43 -4.65 -0.61
N LYS A 27 -4.43 -5.92 -0.99
CA LYS A 27 -3.72 -6.44 -2.15
C LYS A 27 -4.73 -6.61 -3.28
N VAL A 28 -4.37 -6.11 -4.46
CA VAL A 28 -5.22 -6.17 -5.64
C VAL A 28 -4.43 -6.84 -6.75
N ALA A 29 -5.04 -7.83 -7.41
CA ALA A 29 -4.50 -8.46 -8.60
C ALA A 29 -5.31 -8.03 -9.83
N VAL A 30 -4.63 -7.65 -10.90
CA VAL A 30 -5.23 -7.32 -12.21
C VAL A 30 -4.83 -8.40 -13.20
N LEU A 31 -5.80 -9.18 -13.66
CA LEU A 31 -5.61 -10.18 -14.70
C LEU A 31 -5.93 -9.53 -16.06
N GLY A 32 -4.97 -9.53 -16.99
CA GLY A 32 -5.06 -8.79 -18.25
C GLY A 32 -4.49 -7.37 -18.17
N ALA A 33 -3.44 -7.17 -17.36
CA ALA A 33 -2.85 -5.86 -17.08
C ALA A 33 -2.18 -5.18 -18.29
N SER A 34 -1.74 -5.94 -19.29
CA SER A 34 -1.08 -5.43 -20.50
C SER A 34 -2.08 -5.01 -21.58
N GLY A 35 -3.37 -5.32 -21.43
CA GLY A 35 -4.42 -4.93 -22.37
C GLY A 35 -4.78 -3.45 -22.32
N GLY A 36 -5.55 -2.98 -23.31
CA GLY A 36 -5.96 -1.58 -23.43
C GLY A 36 -6.80 -1.04 -22.27
N ILE A 37 -7.48 -1.91 -21.52
CA ILE A 37 -8.21 -1.57 -20.29
C ILE A 37 -7.31 -1.79 -19.06
N GLY A 38 -6.52 -2.86 -19.07
CA GLY A 38 -5.66 -3.23 -17.96
C GLY A 38 -4.65 -2.15 -17.60
N GLN A 39 -4.04 -1.51 -18.60
CA GLN A 39 -3.05 -0.46 -18.38
C GLN A 39 -3.63 0.77 -17.67
N PRO A 40 -4.69 1.44 -18.19
CA PRO A 40 -5.28 2.59 -17.50
C PRO A 40 -5.91 2.21 -16.16
N LEU A 41 -6.51 1.02 -16.02
CA LEU A 41 -7.02 0.53 -14.73
C LEU A 41 -5.89 0.39 -13.70
N SER A 42 -4.77 -0.20 -14.09
CA SER A 42 -3.60 -0.42 -13.22
C SER A 42 -2.97 0.90 -12.78
N LEU A 43 -2.95 1.90 -13.67
CA LEU A 43 -2.52 3.26 -13.34
C LEU A 43 -3.42 3.90 -12.27
N LEU A 44 -4.75 3.83 -12.44
CA LEU A 44 -5.70 4.36 -11.46
C LEU A 44 -5.57 3.65 -10.11
N LEU A 45 -5.42 2.33 -10.10
CA LEU A 45 -5.20 1.53 -8.88
C LEU A 45 -3.89 1.91 -8.18
N LYS A 46 -2.81 2.16 -8.93
CA LYS A 46 -1.51 2.60 -8.38
C LYS A 46 -1.60 3.96 -7.67
N HIS A 47 -2.53 4.84 -8.06
CA HIS A 47 -2.78 6.12 -7.39
C HIS A 47 -3.72 6.03 -6.18
N SER A 48 -4.47 4.93 -6.05
CA SER A 48 -5.43 4.78 -4.96
C SER A 48 -4.72 4.59 -3.61
N PRO A 49 -5.03 5.40 -2.57
CA PRO A 49 -4.48 5.21 -1.23
C PRO A 49 -5.01 3.93 -0.56
N LEU A 50 -6.04 3.30 -1.14
CA LEU A 50 -6.64 2.05 -0.67
C LEU A 50 -5.87 0.80 -1.13
N VAL A 51 -4.86 0.94 -1.99
CA VAL A 51 -4.06 -0.17 -2.50
C VAL A 51 -2.66 -0.13 -1.90
N SER A 52 -2.26 -1.25 -1.30
CA SER A 52 -0.92 -1.42 -0.70
C SER A 52 0.01 -2.26 -1.57
N GLN A 53 -0.57 -3.23 -2.29
CA GLN A 53 0.13 -4.11 -3.22
C GLN A 53 -0.74 -4.27 -4.47
N LEU A 54 -0.11 -4.11 -5.63
CA LEU A 54 -0.71 -4.28 -6.94
C LEU A 54 0.06 -5.36 -7.69
N SER A 55 -0.61 -6.48 -7.95
CA SER A 55 -0.09 -7.61 -8.71
C SER A 55 -0.65 -7.53 -10.12
N LEU A 56 0.22 -7.42 -11.11
CA LEU A 56 -0.16 -7.34 -12.51
C LEU A 56 0.12 -8.69 -13.15
N TYR A 57 -0.87 -9.24 -13.84
CA TYR A 57 -0.74 -10.50 -14.54
C TYR A 57 -1.22 -10.33 -15.99
N ASP A 58 -0.52 -10.95 -16.91
CA ASP A 58 -0.93 -11.10 -18.30
C ASP A 58 -0.20 -12.29 -18.94
N ILE A 59 -0.62 -12.68 -20.14
CA ILE A 59 0.08 -13.70 -20.94
C ILE A 59 1.38 -13.16 -21.56
N ALA A 60 1.48 -11.83 -21.74
CA ALA A 60 2.64 -11.18 -22.33
C ALA A 60 2.85 -9.74 -21.81
N HIS A 61 4.09 -9.23 -21.92
CA HIS A 61 4.48 -7.83 -21.68
C HIS A 61 4.29 -7.26 -20.27
N THR A 62 3.74 -8.01 -19.32
CA THR A 62 3.47 -7.56 -17.95
C THR A 62 4.68 -6.98 -17.19
N PRO A 63 5.90 -7.53 -17.33
CA PRO A 63 7.08 -6.98 -16.64
C PRO A 63 7.38 -5.53 -17.02
N GLY A 64 7.15 -5.14 -18.28
CA GLY A 64 7.32 -3.76 -18.73
C GLY A 64 6.29 -2.82 -18.11
N VAL A 65 5.01 -3.22 -18.12
CA VAL A 65 3.93 -2.45 -17.49
C VAL A 65 4.15 -2.30 -15.98
N ALA A 66 4.61 -3.35 -15.31
CA ALA A 66 4.94 -3.30 -13.89
C ALA A 66 6.12 -2.35 -13.60
N ALA A 67 7.16 -2.37 -14.43
CA ALA A 67 8.30 -1.46 -14.30
C ALA A 67 7.85 0.01 -14.46
N ASP A 68 7.06 0.31 -15.48
CA ASP A 68 6.54 1.66 -15.73
C ASP A 68 5.75 2.19 -14.54
N LEU A 69 4.83 1.38 -14.00
CA LEU A 69 4.01 1.78 -12.85
C LEU A 69 4.81 1.85 -11.55
N SER A 70 5.89 1.08 -11.40
CA SER A 70 6.73 1.08 -10.20
C SER A 70 7.45 2.42 -9.97
N HIS A 71 7.72 3.17 -11.03
CA HIS A 71 8.35 4.50 -10.96
C HIS A 71 7.43 5.59 -10.40
N ILE A 72 6.12 5.35 -10.37
CA ILE A 72 5.16 6.32 -9.83
C ILE A 72 5.32 6.38 -8.30
N ASN A 73 5.58 7.59 -7.79
CA ASN A 73 5.74 7.89 -6.37
C ASN A 73 4.39 7.79 -5.64
N THR A 74 3.93 6.57 -5.41
CA THR A 74 2.80 6.23 -4.54
C THR A 74 3.16 5.03 -3.69
N ARG A 75 2.45 4.84 -2.57
CA ARG A 75 2.73 3.79 -1.58
C ARG A 75 2.62 2.37 -2.14
N ALA A 76 1.71 2.12 -3.09
CA ALA A 76 1.40 0.78 -3.56
C ALA A 76 2.63 0.12 -4.20
N LYS A 77 3.04 -1.06 -3.73
CA LYS A 77 4.11 -1.84 -4.38
C LYS A 77 3.55 -2.56 -5.61
N VAL A 78 4.28 -2.53 -6.72
CA VAL A 78 3.86 -3.17 -7.97
C VAL A 78 4.73 -4.39 -8.24
N THR A 79 4.09 -5.49 -8.62
CA THR A 79 4.76 -6.72 -9.06
C THR A 79 4.15 -7.18 -10.38
N GLY A 80 4.97 -7.71 -11.29
CA GLY A 80 4.54 -8.18 -12.60
C GLY A 80 4.76 -9.67 -12.75
N TYR A 81 3.74 -10.36 -13.24
CA TYR A 81 3.71 -11.80 -13.47
C TYR A 81 3.30 -12.08 -14.92
N VAL A 82 3.93 -13.06 -15.54
CA VAL A 82 3.75 -13.40 -16.95
C VAL A 82 3.59 -14.90 -17.14
N GLY A 83 2.62 -15.25 -17.98
CA GLY A 83 2.37 -16.64 -18.39
C GLY A 83 1.68 -17.50 -17.33
N PRO A 84 1.13 -18.66 -17.73
CA PRO A 84 0.24 -19.46 -16.89
C PRO A 84 0.88 -19.94 -15.58
N ASP A 85 2.18 -20.20 -15.59
CA ASP A 85 2.92 -20.72 -14.42
C ASP A 85 2.99 -19.72 -13.26
N GLN A 86 2.86 -18.42 -13.56
CA GLN A 86 2.95 -17.34 -12.59
C GLN A 86 1.58 -16.85 -12.11
N LEU A 87 0.47 -17.38 -12.64
CA LEU A 87 -0.88 -16.97 -12.25
C LEU A 87 -1.14 -17.16 -10.75
N LYS A 88 -0.69 -18.29 -10.18
CA LYS A 88 -0.84 -18.56 -8.75
C LYS A 88 -0.11 -17.52 -7.90
N GLN A 89 1.09 -17.15 -8.30
CA GLN A 89 1.93 -16.16 -7.62
C GLN A 89 1.32 -14.74 -7.70
N ALA A 90 0.55 -14.44 -8.75
CA ALA A 90 -0.15 -13.17 -8.86
C ALA A 90 -1.36 -13.02 -7.92
N LEU A 91 -1.91 -14.14 -7.44
CA LEU A 91 -3.12 -14.20 -6.61
C LEU A 91 -2.83 -14.37 -5.12
N GLU A 92 -1.71 -15.02 -4.78
CA GLU A 92 -1.14 -15.06 -3.43
C GLU A 92 -0.54 -13.70 -3.09
#